data_AF-A0A392QKG8-F1
#
_entry.id   AF-A0A392QKG8-F1
#
_cell.length_a   1.000
_cell.length_b   1.000
_cell.length_c   1.000
_cell.angle_alpha   90.00
_cell.angle_beta   90.00
_cell.angle_gamma   90.00
#
_symmetry.space_group_name_H-M   'P 1'
#
loop_
_entity.id
_entity.type
_entity.pdbx_description
1 polymer ?
#
loop_
_entity_poly.entity_id
_entity_poly.type
_entity_poly.pdbx_seq_one_letter_code
_entity_poly.pdbx_strand_id
1 'polypeptide(L)'
;VKPALPALAQLIHSNDEEVLTDACWALSYLSDGANDKIQGVIDAGVCSRLVELLLHPSPSVLIPALRTVGNIVTGDDLQTQ
;
A
#
# COMPACT_ATOMS: atom_id res chain seq x y z
N VAL A 1 -7.22 -10.92 7.96
CA VAL A 1 -6.50 -9.85 7.23
C VAL A 1 -4.98 -10.04 7.28
N LYS A 2 -4.38 -10.23 8.47
CA LYS A 2 -2.93 -10.47 8.65
C LYS A 2 -2.24 -11.48 7.70
N PRO A 3 -2.81 -12.62 7.29
CA PRO A 3 -2.06 -13.58 6.47
C PRO A 3 -1.80 -13.13 5.02
N ALA A 4 -2.55 -12.15 4.51
CA ALA A 4 -2.37 -11.67 3.14
C ALA A 4 -1.25 -10.63 3.00
N LEU A 5 -0.90 -9.92 4.09
CA LEU A 5 0.08 -8.83 4.07
C LEU A 5 1.48 -9.27 3.63
N PRO A 6 2.04 -10.40 4.10
CA PRO A 6 3.35 -10.85 3.64
C PRO A 6 3.37 -11.16 2.13
N ALA A 7 2.29 -11.76 1.61
CA ALA A 7 2.18 -12.04 0.19
C ALA A 7 2.07 -10.74 -0.62
N LEU A 8 1.21 -9.82 -0.20
CA LEU A 8 1.08 -8.51 -0.84
C LEU A 8 2.41 -7.78 -0.84
N ALA A 9 3.14 -7.73 0.29
CA ALA A 9 4.44 -7.07 0.39
C ALA A 9 5.48 -7.61 -0.63
N GLN A 10 5.41 -8.89 -0.98
CA GLN A 10 6.24 -9.46 -2.05
C GLN A 10 5.72 -9.05 -3.44
N LEU A 11 4.40 -9.06 -3.67
CA LEU A 11 3.80 -8.73 -4.97
C LEU A 11 4.01 -7.28 -5.41
N ILE A 12 4.15 -6.33 -4.47
CA ILE A 12 4.45 -4.91 -4.78
C ILE A 12 5.87 -4.71 -5.38
N HIS A 13 6.70 -5.75 -5.35
CA HIS A 13 8.01 -5.80 -6.01
C HIS A 13 8.00 -6.57 -7.33
N SER A 14 6.82 -6.99 -7.81
CA SER A 14 6.68 -7.63 -9.12
C SER A 14 7.06 -6.67 -10.25
N ASN A 15 7.57 -7.23 -11.35
CA ASN A 15 7.81 -6.49 -12.60
C ASN A 15 6.57 -6.50 -13.51
N ASP A 16 5.56 -7.30 -13.18
CA ASP A 16 4.30 -7.37 -13.91
C ASP A 16 3.37 -6.23 -13.45
N GLU A 17 2.95 -5.39 -14.39
CA GLU A 17 2.13 -4.21 -14.12
C GLU A 17 0.73 -4.58 -13.59
N GLU A 18 0.11 -5.66 -14.07
CA GLU A 18 -1.20 -6.10 -13.59
C GLU A 18 -1.09 -6.57 -12.13
N VAL A 19 -0.04 -7.34 -11.83
CA VAL A 19 0.23 -7.80 -10.46
C VAL A 19 0.49 -6.62 -9.53
N LEU A 20 1.28 -5.63 -9.96
CA LEU A 20 1.53 -4.41 -9.19
C LEU A 20 0.23 -3.64 -8.93
N THR A 21 -0.61 -3.49 -9.96
CA THR A 21 -1.89 -2.79 -9.89
C THR A 21 -2.81 -3.46 -8.88
N ASP A 22 -3.00 -4.78 -8.96
CA ASP A 22 -3.86 -5.53 -8.06
C ASP A 22 -3.32 -5.56 -6.62
N ALA A 23 -2.00 -5.67 -6.46
CA ALA A 23 -1.37 -5.60 -5.13
C ALA A 23 -1.59 -4.22 -4.49
N CYS A 24 -1.41 -3.13 -5.25
CA CYS A 24 -1.67 -1.78 -4.77
C CYS A 24 -3.16 -1.57 -4.43
N TRP A 25 -4.08 -2.09 -5.23
CA TRP A 25 -5.52 -2.02 -4.92
C TRP A 25 -5.84 -2.74 -3.63
N ALA A 26 -5.35 -3.97 -3.47
CA ALA A 26 -5.52 -4.75 -2.25
C ALA A 26 -5.00 -3.98 -1.04
N LEU A 27 -3.79 -3.42 -1.11
CA LEU A 27 -3.24 -2.59 -0.03
C LEU A 27 -4.11 -1.37 0.28
N SER A 28 -4.65 -0.70 -0.75
CA SER A 28 -5.53 0.46 -0.55
C SER A 28 -6.82 0.10 0.20
N TYR A 29 -7.38 -1.10 -0.04
CA TYR A 29 -8.55 -1.58 0.69
C TYR A 29 -8.19 -2.05 2.10
N LEU A 30 -6.98 -2.55 2.30
CA LEU A 30 -6.50 -2.94 3.62
C LEU A 30 -6.19 -1.74 4.51
N SER A 31 -5.70 -0.64 3.95
CA SER A 31 -5.46 0.61 4.67
C SER A 31 -6.72 1.48 4.82
N ASP A 32 -7.87 1.06 4.27
CA ASP A 32 -9.15 1.78 4.39
C ASP A 32 -9.83 1.45 5.75
N GLY A 33 -9.91 2.45 6.64
CA GLY A 33 -10.64 2.38 7.90
C GLY A 33 -9.75 2.43 9.15
N ALA A 34 -9.89 1.46 10.04
CA ALA A 34 -9.34 1.52 11.40
C ALA A 34 -7.79 1.54 11.46
N ASN A 35 -7.24 2.31 12.41
CA ASN A 35 -5.80 2.50 12.62
C ASN A 35 -5.03 1.18 12.77
N ASP A 36 -5.60 0.13 13.38
CA ASP A 36 -4.95 -1.18 13.51
C ASP A 36 -4.65 -1.83 12.14
N LYS A 37 -5.49 -1.58 11.13
CA LYS A 37 -5.27 -2.09 9.79
C LYS A 37 -4.17 -1.30 9.08
N ILE A 38 -4.20 0.03 9.23
CA ILE A 38 -3.15 0.92 8.73
C ILE A 38 -1.81 0.51 9.32
N GLN A 39 -1.75 0.28 10.64
CA GLN A 39 -0.54 -0.18 11.32
C GLN A 39 -0.06 -1.52 10.77
N GLY A 40 -0.97 -2.47 10.51
CA GLY A 40 -0.60 -3.74 9.89
C GLY A 40 0.02 -3.58 8.49
N VAL A 41 -0.43 -2.60 7.70
CA VAL A 41 0.17 -2.28 6.40
C VAL A 41 1.55 -1.64 6.58
N ILE A 42 1.69 -0.72 7.53
CA ILE A 42 2.99 -0.09 7.86
C ILE A 42 4.00 -1.15 8.32
N ASP A 43 3.60 -2.03 9.25
CA ASP A 43 4.43 -3.10 9.81
C ASP A 43 4.85 -4.13 8.73
N ALA A 44 4.10 -4.24 7.63
CA ALA A 44 4.46 -5.08 6.50
C ALA A 44 5.62 -4.50 5.65
N GLY A 45 6.09 -3.28 5.95
CA GLY A 45 7.25 -2.67 5.30
C GLY A 45 7.00 -2.18 3.87
N VAL A 46 5.75 -1.96 3.48
CA VAL A 46 5.39 -1.59 2.10
C VAL A 46 5.50 -0.08 1.81
N CYS A 47 5.63 0.77 2.83
CA CYS A 47 5.59 2.23 2.69
C CYS A 47 6.66 2.79 1.74
N SER A 48 7.93 2.38 1.89
CA SER A 48 9.02 2.88 1.04
C SER A 48 8.76 2.59 -0.43
N ARG A 49 8.29 1.38 -0.72
CA ARG A 49 8.02 0.96 -2.09
C ARG A 49 6.74 1.59 -2.66
N LEU A 50 5.71 1.82 -1.83
CA LEU A 50 4.54 2.61 -2.25
C LEU A 50 4.91 4.02 -2.70
N VAL A 51 5.85 4.68 -1.99
CA VAL A 51 6.36 6.01 -2.37
C VAL A 51 7.10 5.96 -3.70
N GLU A 52 7.93 4.94 -3.95
CA GLU A 52 8.57 4.74 -5.26
C GLU A 52 7.54 4.57 -6.39
N LEU A 53 6.46 3.82 -6.13
CA LEU A 53 5.39 3.57 -7.11
C LEU A 53 4.58 4.84 -7.44
N LEU A 54 4.65 5.90 -6.64
CA LEU A 54 4.08 7.21 -7.00
C LEU A 54 4.79 7.87 -8.19
N LEU A 55 6.01 7.43 -8.52
CA LEU A 55 6.77 7.87 -9.69
C LEU A 55 6.61 6.92 -10.88
N HIS A 56 5.77 5.88 -10.76
CA HIS A 56 5.55 4.91 -11.83
C HIS A 56 4.88 5.57 -13.05
N PRO A 57 5.33 5.30 -14.28
CA PRO A 57 4.80 5.95 -15.48
C PRO A 57 3.35 5.54 -15.79
N SER A 58 2.89 4.39 -15.29
CA SER A 58 1.54 3.90 -15.52
C SER A 58 0.54 4.40 -14.47
N PRO A 59 -0.55 5.11 -14.88
CA PRO A 59 -1.58 5.59 -13.97
C PRO A 59 -2.33 4.46 -13.24
N SER A 60 -2.41 3.27 -13.83
CA SER A 60 -3.06 2.10 -13.25
C SER A 60 -2.45 1.70 -11.90
N VAL A 61 -1.12 1.83 -11.78
CA VAL A 61 -0.35 1.57 -10.57
C VAL A 61 -0.32 2.79 -9.65
N LEU A 62 -0.19 3.99 -10.23
CA LEU A 62 -0.07 5.24 -9.48
C LEU A 62 -1.32 5.57 -8.67
N ILE A 63 -2.52 5.40 -9.24
CA ILE A 63 -3.79 5.74 -8.57
C ILE A 63 -3.98 4.95 -7.26
N PRO A 64 -3.89 3.60 -7.25
CA PRO A 64 -4.05 2.83 -6.02
C PRO A 64 -2.86 3.03 -5.06
N ALA A 65 -1.64 3.23 -5.55
CA ALA A 65 -0.50 3.57 -4.69
C ALA A 65 -0.74 4.90 -3.95
N LEU A 66 -1.17 5.95 -4.66
CA LEU A 66 -1.51 7.25 -4.09
C LEU A 66 -2.64 7.14 -3.07
N ARG A 67 -3.70 6.38 -3.39
CA ARG A 67 -4.81 6.13 -2.46
C ARG A 67 -4.32 5.44 -1.19
N THR A 68 -3.45 4.43 -1.33
CA THR A 68 -2.90 3.70 -0.18
C THR A 68 -2.08 4.62 0.72
N VAL A 69 -1.21 5.45 0.14
CA VAL A 69 -0.42 6.44 0.89
C VAL A 69 -1.32 7.46 1.56
N GLY A 70 -2.34 7.98 0.86
CA GLY A 70 -3.33 8.89 1.44
C GLY A 70 -4.04 8.27 2.65
N ASN A 71 -4.49 7.03 2.53
CA ASN A 71 -5.13 6.29 3.62
C ASN A 71 -4.21 6.10 4.84
N ILE A 72 -2.91 5.84 4.60
CA ILE A 72 -1.91 5.73 5.67
C ILE A 72 -1.73 7.07 6.40
N VAL A 73 -1.66 8.18 5.65
CA VAL A 73 -1.46 9.53 6.19
C VAL A 73 -2.71 10.06 6.90
N THR A 74 -3.90 9.59 6.54
CA THR A 74 -5.15 9.92 7.27
C THR A 74 -5.30 9.18 8.62
N GLY A 75 -4.34 8.33 8.99
CA GLY A 75 -4.26 7.71 10.32
C GLY A 75 -3.95 8.71 11.45
N ASP A 76 -3.89 8.21 12.68
CA ASP A 76 -3.58 8.99 13.89
C ASP A 76 -2.13 9.53 13.90
N ASP A 77 -1.82 10.50 14.76
CA ASP A 77 -0.53 11.19 14.92
C ASP A 77 0.65 10.24 15.16
N LEU A 78 0.40 9.03 15.67
CA LEU A 78 1.40 7.95 15.80
C LEU A 78 1.86 7.37 14.45
N GLN A 79 1.07 7.52 13.39
CA GLN A 79 1.27 6.94 12.06
C GLN A 79 1.86 7.94 11.05
N THR A 80 1.88 9.23 11.41
CA THR A 80 2.37 10.35 10.57
C THR A 80 3.73 10.92 11.02
N GLN A 81 4.41 10.30 11.99
CA GLN A 81 5.76 10.72 12.46
C GLN A 81 6.87 10.42 11.46
#